data_AF-T0MD77-F1
#
_entry.id   AF-T0MD77-F1
#
_cell.length_a   1.000
_cell.length_b   1.000
_cell.length_c   1.000
_cell.angle_alpha   90.00
_cell.angle_beta   90.00
_cell.angle_gamma   90.00
#
_symmetry.space_group_name_H-M   'P 1'
#
loop_
_entity.id
_entity.type
_entity.pdbx_description
1 polymer ?
#
loop_
_entity_poly.entity_id
_entity_poly.type
_entity_poly.pdbx_seq_one_letter_code
_entity_poly.pdbx_strand_id
1 'polypeptide(L)'
;MINRILDIITTEDTFKIFSTTKSPTIYDINKLRIRTLSNVKKFLISFFENALKSSNTESLFFSEAFRLKKFVEKLFNEIDDVNKETSGDDNVVDAYVKSLVEFTEDLNILCIKEQVFYITS
;
A
#
# COMPACT_ATOMS: atom_id res chain seq x y z
N MET A 1 -1.89 10.68 -5.96
CA MET A 1 -0.96 9.55 -5.77
C MET A 1 -0.78 9.18 -4.31
N ILE A 2 -0.30 10.08 -3.43
CA ILE A 2 -0.13 9.79 -1.98
C ILE A 2 -1.44 9.32 -1.34
N ASN A 3 -2.55 10.05 -1.53
CA ASN A 3 -3.85 9.64 -0.98
C ASN A 3 -4.29 8.25 -1.49
N ARG A 4 -4.05 7.90 -2.76
CA ARG A 4 -4.36 6.55 -3.28
C ARG A 4 -3.56 5.46 -2.58
N ILE A 5 -2.29 5.71 -2.27
CA ILE A 5 -1.45 4.78 -1.49
C ILE A 5 -2.01 4.62 -0.07
N LEU A 6 -2.42 5.73 0.56
CA LEU A 6 -3.04 5.69 1.89
C LEU A 6 -4.38 4.95 1.87
N ASP A 7 -5.17 5.09 0.82
CA ASP A 7 -6.45 4.39 0.66
C ASP A 7 -6.22 2.87 0.56
N ILE A 8 -5.23 2.42 -0.21
CA ILE A 8 -4.83 1.01 -0.31
C ILE A 8 -4.37 0.46 1.07
N ILE A 9 -3.58 1.24 1.80
CA ILE A 9 -3.14 0.84 3.14
C ILE A 9 -4.33 0.79 4.11
N THR A 10 -5.32 1.67 3.93
CA THR A 10 -6.53 1.74 4.76
C THR A 10 -7.46 0.57 4.50
N THR A 11 -7.62 0.13 3.25
CA THR A 11 -8.39 -1.09 2.94
C THR A 11 -7.76 -2.32 3.56
N GLU A 12 -6.44 -2.32 3.69
CA GLU A 12 -5.69 -3.38 4.36
C GLU A 12 -5.64 -3.22 5.88
N ASP A 13 -6.06 -2.12 6.49
CA ASP A 13 -6.07 -1.95 7.96
C ASP A 13 -7.36 -2.57 8.55
N THR A 14 -7.30 -3.88 8.81
CA THR A 14 -8.44 -4.73 9.20
C THR A 14 -9.16 -4.18 10.43
N PHE A 15 -8.39 -3.72 11.41
CA PHE A 15 -8.93 -3.21 12.68
C PHE A 15 -9.13 -1.70 12.69
N LYS A 16 -8.85 -1.02 11.57
CA LYS A 16 -8.86 0.44 11.44
C LYS A 16 -8.06 1.12 12.55
N ILE A 17 -6.94 0.54 12.97
CA ILE A 17 -6.14 1.05 14.10
C ILE A 17 -5.34 2.29 13.67
N PHE A 18 -4.82 2.27 12.44
CA PHE A 18 -3.87 3.25 11.94
C PHE A 18 -4.49 4.23 10.92
N SER A 19 -5.69 3.90 10.45
CA SER A 19 -6.53 4.67 9.53
C SER A 19 -7.65 5.46 10.22
N THR A 20 -7.66 5.54 11.56
CA THR A 20 -8.63 6.40 12.27
C THR A 20 -8.40 7.89 11.98
N THR A 21 -9.33 8.74 12.42
CA THR A 21 -9.19 10.20 12.37
C THR A 21 -8.39 10.79 13.55
N LYS A 22 -7.96 9.96 14.51
CA LYS A 22 -7.27 10.42 15.73
C LYS A 22 -5.77 10.15 15.64
N SER A 23 -4.97 11.21 15.62
CA SER A 23 -3.50 11.12 15.65
C SER A 23 -2.99 10.31 16.85
N PRO A 24 -1.95 9.48 16.67
CA PRO A 24 -1.15 9.30 15.46
C PRO A 24 -1.81 8.39 14.39
N THR A 25 -1.79 8.81 13.11
CA THR A 25 -2.40 8.09 11.97
C THR A 25 -1.48 8.11 10.75
N ILE A 26 -1.72 7.22 9.79
CA ILE A 26 -1.01 7.26 8.49
C ILE A 26 -1.30 8.56 7.71
N TYR A 27 -2.44 9.20 7.95
CA TYR A 27 -2.83 10.48 7.33
C TYR A 27 -2.05 11.68 7.86
N ASP A 28 -1.30 11.53 8.94
CA ASP A 28 -0.39 12.58 9.43
C ASP A 28 0.69 12.93 8.39
N ILE A 29 0.93 12.06 7.40
CA ILE A 29 1.77 12.36 6.25
C ILE A 29 1.29 13.59 5.47
N ASN A 30 -0.01 13.86 5.42
CA ASN A 30 -0.57 15.00 4.68
C ASN A 30 -0.24 16.35 5.35
N LYS A 31 0.13 16.33 6.64
CA LYS A 31 0.63 17.51 7.36
C LYS A 31 2.09 17.81 7.01
N LEU A 32 2.82 16.80 6.54
CA LEU A 32 4.19 16.92 6.08
C LEU A 32 4.16 17.24 4.59
N ARG A 33 4.88 18.27 4.14
CA ARG A 33 4.96 18.66 2.72
C ARG A 33 5.82 17.68 1.90
N ILE A 34 5.58 16.38 2.06
CA ILE A 34 6.27 15.28 1.40
C ILE A 34 5.77 15.20 -0.05
N ARG A 35 6.72 15.19 -1.00
CA ARG A 35 6.40 15.22 -2.44
C ARG A 35 6.83 13.99 -3.23
N THR A 36 7.69 13.13 -2.67
CA THR A 36 8.27 12.00 -3.41
C THR A 36 7.82 10.66 -2.83
N LEU A 37 7.62 9.66 -3.70
CA LEU A 37 7.30 8.28 -3.32
C LEU A 37 8.30 7.72 -2.30
N SER A 38 9.59 7.95 -2.50
CA SER A 38 10.64 7.50 -1.57
C SER A 38 10.45 8.09 -0.16
N ASN A 39 10.08 9.37 -0.05
CA ASN A 39 9.83 9.99 1.25
C ASN A 39 8.52 9.51 1.87
N VAL A 40 7.52 9.15 1.06
CA VAL A 40 6.27 8.50 1.53
C VAL A 40 6.57 7.12 2.10
N LYS A 41 7.34 6.29 1.38
CA LYS A 41 7.81 4.97 1.85
C LYS A 41 8.50 5.12 3.21
N LYS A 42 9.50 6.01 3.29
CA LYS A 42 10.26 6.26 4.54
C LYS A 42 9.34 6.67 5.69
N PHE A 43 8.41 7.60 5.46
CA PHE A 43 7.47 8.03 6.49
C PHE A 43 6.62 6.87 7.01
N LEU A 44 6.01 6.08 6.12
CA LEU A 44 5.12 4.98 6.50
C LEU A 44 5.88 3.88 7.23
N ILE A 45 7.08 3.53 6.77
CA ILE A 45 7.94 2.57 7.47
C ILE A 45 8.31 3.07 8.86
N SER A 46 8.76 4.32 8.99
CA SER A 46 9.07 4.91 10.29
C SER A 46 7.84 4.98 11.21
N PHE A 47 6.66 5.26 10.67
CA PHE A 47 5.40 5.26 11.41
C PHE A 47 5.13 3.90 12.05
N PHE A 48 5.17 2.81 11.26
CA PHE A 48 4.93 1.47 11.78
C PHE A 48 6.07 0.97 12.68
N GLU A 49 7.32 1.36 12.42
CA GLU A 49 8.43 1.05 13.33
C GLU A 49 8.28 1.71 14.69
N ASN A 50 7.81 2.96 14.73
CA ASN A 50 7.51 3.64 15.98
C ASN A 50 6.31 2.99 16.70
N ALA A 51 5.28 2.56 15.95
CA ALA A 51 4.17 1.79 16.51
C ALA A 51 4.64 0.47 17.14
N LEU A 52 5.55 -0.26 16.48
CA LEU A 52 6.12 -1.50 17.00
C LEU A 52 6.99 -1.28 18.25
N LYS A 53 7.80 -0.22 18.28
CA LYS A 53 8.64 0.11 19.45
C LYS A 53 7.85 0.53 20.68
N SER A 54 6.67 1.13 20.47
CA SER A 54 5.81 1.66 21.53
C SER A 54 4.75 0.66 22.02
N SER A 55 4.66 -0.53 21.42
CA SER A 55 3.64 -1.52 21.73
C SER A 55 4.20 -2.79 22.36
N ASN A 56 3.35 -3.47 23.12
CA ASN A 56 3.65 -4.80 23.64
C ASN A 56 3.58 -5.82 22.50
N THR A 57 4.57 -6.70 22.38
CA THR A 57 4.68 -7.73 21.32
C THR A 57 3.50 -8.68 21.24
N GLU A 58 2.78 -8.88 22.34
CA GLU A 58 1.59 -9.74 22.39
C GLU A 58 0.28 -9.00 22.03
N SER A 59 0.35 -7.69 21.78
CA SER A 59 -0.84 -6.91 21.48
C SER A 59 -1.30 -7.06 20.03
N LEU A 60 -2.62 -6.98 19.83
CA LEU A 60 -3.23 -6.85 18.49
C LEU A 60 -2.66 -5.65 17.72
N PHE A 61 -2.36 -4.57 18.43
CA PHE A 61 -1.73 -3.38 17.87
C PHE A 61 -0.35 -3.69 17.27
N PHE A 62 0.50 -4.45 17.98
CA PHE A 62 1.80 -4.86 17.47
C PHE A 62 1.67 -5.78 16.25
N SER A 63 0.78 -6.77 16.33
CA SER A 63 0.56 -7.74 15.25
C SER A 63 0.09 -7.04 13.96
N GLU A 64 -0.83 -6.09 14.09
CA GLU A 64 -1.35 -5.33 12.95
C GLU A 64 -0.32 -4.33 12.41
N ALA A 65 0.42 -3.63 13.27
CA ALA A 65 1.51 -2.75 12.84
C ALA A 65 2.59 -3.53 12.05
N PHE A 66 2.92 -4.75 12.49
CA PHE A 66 3.89 -5.60 11.82
C PHE A 66 3.39 -6.07 10.46
N ARG A 67 2.12 -6.48 10.37
CA ARG A 67 1.49 -6.89 9.10
C ARG A 67 1.45 -5.74 8.10
N LEU A 68 1.00 -4.57 8.53
CA LEU A 68 0.90 -3.38 7.68
C LEU A 68 2.29 -2.86 7.25
N LYS A 69 3.30 -2.93 8.14
CA LYS A 69 4.69 -2.63 7.75
C LYS A 69 5.13 -3.50 6.58
N LYS A 70 4.94 -4.82 6.67
CA LYS A 70 5.29 -5.76 5.58
C LYS A 70 4.50 -5.50 4.31
N PHE A 71 3.22 -5.17 4.45
CA PHE A 71 2.38 -4.80 3.30
C PHE A 71 2.93 -3.56 2.60
N VAL A 72 3.28 -2.50 3.34
CA VAL A 72 3.89 -1.28 2.78
C VAL A 72 5.23 -1.58 2.10
N GLU A 73 6.09 -2.39 2.71
CA GLU A 73 7.36 -2.79 2.10
C GLU A 73 7.14 -3.46 0.73
N LYS A 74 6.20 -4.40 0.67
CA LYS A 74 5.83 -5.09 -0.59
C LYS A 74 5.23 -4.13 -1.61
N LEU A 75 4.22 -3.33 -1.22
CA LEU A 75 3.55 -2.37 -2.09
C LEU A 75 4.55 -1.45 -2.79
N PHE A 76 5.52 -0.93 -2.04
CA PHE A 76 6.53 -0.04 -2.62
C PHE A 76 7.57 -0.77 -3.48
N ASN A 77 7.89 -2.03 -3.18
CA ASN A 77 8.76 -2.82 -4.06
C ASN A 77 8.08 -3.10 -5.40
N GLU A 78 6.79 -3.46 -5.40
CA GLU A 78 6.00 -3.64 -6.62
C GLU A 78 5.91 -2.33 -7.44
N ILE A 79 5.68 -1.18 -6.78
CA ILE A 79 5.72 0.13 -7.45
C ILE A 79 7.10 0.40 -8.07
N ASP A 80 8.18 0.08 -7.36
CA ASP A 80 9.55 0.26 -7.85
C ASP A 80 9.85 -0.66 -9.04
N ASP A 81 9.31 -1.89 -9.07
CA ASP A 81 9.49 -2.83 -10.17
C ASP A 81 8.67 -2.45 -11.41
N VAL A 82 7.42 -2.00 -11.24
CA VAL A 82 6.62 -1.43 -12.33
C VAL A 82 7.30 -0.21 -12.96
N ASN A 83 7.90 0.68 -12.16
CA ASN A 83 8.63 1.84 -12.68
C ASN A 83 9.91 1.46 -13.46
N LYS A 84 10.51 0.30 -13.19
CA LYS A 84 11.64 -0.22 -13.98
C LYS A 84 11.15 -0.84 -15.29
N GLU A 85 10.03 -1.55 -15.26
CA GLU A 85 9.46 -2.21 -16.44
C GLU A 85 8.79 -1.24 -17.42
N THR A 86 8.11 -0.19 -16.94
CA THR A 86 7.52 0.86 -17.80
C THR A 86 8.53 1.73 -18.54
N SER A 87 9.84 1.53 -18.33
CA SER A 87 10.87 2.10 -19.19
C SER A 87 11.00 1.37 -20.55
N GLY A 88 10.26 0.28 -20.77
CA GLY A 88 10.13 -0.39 -22.07
C GLY A 88 8.79 -1.13 -22.24
N ASP A 89 7.99 -0.66 -23.20
CA ASP A 89 6.80 -1.27 -23.82
C ASP A 89 5.41 -1.20 -23.14
N ASP A 90 4.43 -0.83 -23.97
CA ASP A 90 2.99 -0.60 -23.71
C ASP A 90 2.15 -1.88 -23.42
N ASN A 91 2.78 -3.05 -23.20
CA ASN A 91 2.08 -4.34 -23.01
C ASN A 91 1.92 -4.77 -21.53
N VAL A 92 2.00 -3.80 -20.60
CA VAL A 92 1.96 -4.03 -19.14
C VAL A 92 0.62 -4.61 -18.67
N VAL A 93 -0.48 -4.23 -19.31
CA VAL A 93 -1.83 -4.67 -18.90
C VAL A 93 -2.04 -6.17 -19.16
N ASP A 94 -1.53 -6.68 -20.28
CA ASP A 94 -1.70 -8.09 -20.65
C ASP A 94 -0.82 -9.01 -19.79
N ALA A 95 0.38 -8.57 -19.40
CA ALA A 95 1.25 -9.31 -18.48
C ALA A 95 0.67 -9.36 -17.04
N TYR A 96 0.11 -8.24 -16.57
CA TYR A 96 -0.58 -8.16 -15.28
C TYR A 96 -1.83 -9.06 -15.23
N VAL A 97 -2.64 -9.06 -16.30
CA VAL A 97 -3.82 -9.92 -16.43
C VAL A 97 -3.43 -11.40 -16.45
N LYS A 98 -2.35 -11.76 -17.15
CA LYS A 98 -1.91 -13.16 -17.25
C LYS A 98 -1.36 -13.70 -15.92
N SER A 99 -0.64 -12.87 -15.17
CA SER A 99 -0.13 -13.20 -13.82
C SER A 99 -1.28 -13.36 -12.80
N LEU A 100 -2.32 -12.52 -12.89
CA LEU A 100 -3.50 -12.61 -12.02
C LEU A 100 -4.40 -13.81 -12.34
N VAL A 101 -4.56 -14.14 -13.64
CA VAL A 101 -5.38 -15.26 -14.11
C VAL A 101 -4.80 -16.62 -13.71
N GLU A 102 -3.48 -16.73 -13.60
CA GLU A 102 -2.82 -17.97 -13.14
C GLU A 102 -2.87 -18.16 -11.61
N PHE A 103 -3.23 -17.14 -10.83
CA PHE A 103 -3.06 -17.20 -9.37
C PHE A 103 -4.33 -17.40 -8.54
N THR A 104 -5.54 -17.16 -9.07
CA THR A 104 -6.77 -17.20 -8.23
C THR A 104 -8.03 -17.58 -9.00
N GLU A 105 -8.62 -18.74 -8.69
CA GLU A 105 -9.92 -19.20 -9.23
C GLU A 105 -11.14 -18.40 -8.69
N ASP A 106 -10.97 -17.49 -7.71
CA ASP A 106 -12.10 -16.88 -6.97
C ASP A 106 -12.08 -15.35 -6.81
N LEU A 107 -11.24 -14.61 -7.53
CA LEU A 107 -11.26 -13.14 -7.49
C LEU A 107 -12.07 -12.55 -8.64
N ASN A 108 -13.02 -11.68 -8.31
CA ASN A 108 -13.94 -11.04 -9.26
C ASN A 108 -13.19 -10.02 -10.14
N ILE A 109 -12.56 -10.54 -11.19
CA ILE A 109 -11.70 -9.86 -12.18
C ILE A 109 -12.33 -8.59 -12.77
N LEU A 110 -13.66 -8.51 -12.86
CA LEU A 110 -14.37 -7.33 -13.36
C LEU A 110 -14.15 -6.09 -12.48
N CYS A 111 -14.12 -6.27 -11.15
CA CYS A 111 -13.90 -5.17 -10.20
C CYS A 111 -12.47 -4.61 -10.30
N ILE A 112 -11.49 -5.49 -10.52
CA ILE A 112 -10.08 -5.10 -10.67
C ILE A 112 -9.87 -4.37 -12.01
N LYS A 113 -10.51 -4.83 -13.09
CA LYS A 113 -10.46 -4.16 -14.40
C LYS A 113 -10.94 -2.71 -14.34
N GLU A 114 -12.05 -2.44 -13.65
CA GLU A 114 -12.57 -1.08 -13.48
C GLU A 114 -11.62 -0.19 -12.66
N GLN A 115 -11.01 -0.74 -11.61
CA GLN A 115 -10.10 0.02 -10.75
C GLN A 115 -8.80 0.41 -11.46
N VAL A 116 -8.24 -0.48 -12.27
CA VAL A 116 -7.02 -0.18 -13.04
C VAL A 116 -7.32 0.83 -14.16
N PHE A 117 -8.43 0.67 -14.88
CA PHE A 117 -8.84 1.62 -15.93
C PHE A 117 -9.08 3.04 -15.39
N TYR A 118 -9.64 3.15 -14.18
CA TYR A 118 -9.84 4.43 -13.49
C TYR A 118 -8.54 5.09 -13.01
N ILE A 119 -7.46 4.32 -12.85
CA ILE A 119 -6.16 4.84 -12.43
C ILE A 119 -5.38 5.40 -13.62
N THR A 120 -5.54 4.81 -14.81
CA THR A 120 -4.81 5.14 -16.04
C THR A 120 -5.51 6.11 -16.97
N SER A 121 -6.83 6.32 -16.81
CA SER A 121 -7.60 7.41 -17.47
C SER A 121 -7.56 8.70 -16.65
#